data_AF-A0A0Q9LIM3-F1
#
_entry.id   AF-A0A0Q9LIM3-F1
#
_cell.length_a   1.000
_cell.length_b   1.000
_cell.length_c   1.000
_cell.angle_alpha   90.00
_cell.angle_beta   90.00
_cell.angle_gamma   90.00
#
_symmetry.space_group_name_H-M   'P 1'
#
loop_
_entity.id
_entity.type
_entity.pdbx_description
1 polymer ?
#
loop_
_entity_poly.entity_id
_entity_poly.type
_entity_poly.pdbx_seq_one_letter_code
_entity_poly.pdbx_strand_id
1 'polypeptide(L)'
;MSQPSAGQEVAASLVEEKQTLDVLDQLMKPEVQQSLTVLVDNLPKLAEMVTLMTKAYDFAQNIATDKVLINDFAQGIGEFVKPVQEKAKGIAAAAIEAGERSQEAAGSTVGLFAMLKMLKDPEVQKTLRFAQAFLSVLSERKNEKA
;
A
#
# COMPACT_ATOMS: atom_id res chain seq x y z
N MET A 1 -20.46 25.50 -53.12
CA MET A 1 -19.09 25.01 -53.35
C MET A 1 -18.14 26.11 -52.95
N SER A 2 -17.56 26.00 -51.76
CA SER A 2 -16.60 26.99 -51.24
C SER A 2 -15.20 26.41 -51.45
N GLN A 3 -14.41 27.03 -52.32
CA GLN A 3 -12.99 26.69 -52.51
C GLN A 3 -12.23 27.05 -51.23
N PRO A 4 -11.46 26.14 -50.60
CA PRO A 4 -10.45 26.54 -49.65
C PRO A 4 -9.28 27.18 -50.41
N SER A 5 -8.79 28.30 -49.89
CA SER A 5 -7.77 29.14 -50.52
C SER A 5 -6.40 28.47 -50.51
N ALA A 6 -5.68 28.57 -51.64
CA ALA A 6 -4.30 28.11 -51.84
C ALA A 6 -3.26 28.67 -50.82
N GLY A 7 -3.62 29.66 -49.99
CA GLY A 7 -2.78 30.16 -48.90
C GLY A 7 -2.73 29.25 -47.66
N GLN A 8 -3.68 28.31 -47.50
CA GLN A 8 -3.79 27.49 -46.30
C GLN A 8 -2.92 26.21 -46.37
N GLU A 9 -2.66 25.69 -47.57
CA GLU A 9 -1.74 24.56 -47.79
C GLU A 9 -0.27 24.98 -47.64
N VAL A 10 0.11 26.15 -48.16
CA VAL A 10 1.50 26.66 -48.05
C VAL A 10 1.86 26.98 -46.59
N ALA A 11 0.92 27.49 -45.80
CA ALA A 11 1.14 27.76 -44.38
C ALA A 11 1.30 26.47 -43.55
N ALA A 12 0.57 25.40 -43.89
CA ALA A 12 0.71 24.10 -43.21
C ALA A 12 2.07 23.46 -43.51
N SER A 13 2.49 23.44 -44.78
CA SER A 13 3.78 22.88 -45.19
C SER A 13 4.98 23.61 -44.58
N LEU A 14 4.93 24.95 -44.49
CA LEU A 14 6.00 25.75 -43.88
C LEU A 14 6.09 25.58 -42.36
N VAL A 15 4.97 25.30 -41.67
CA VAL A 15 4.95 25.01 -40.22
C VAL A 15 5.49 23.61 -39.95
N GLU A 16 5.15 22.64 -40.80
CA GLU A 16 5.63 21.25 -40.72
C GLU A 16 7.14 21.14 -41.02
N GLU A 17 7.63 21.88 -42.02
CA GLU A 17 9.06 22.00 -42.33
C GLU A 17 9.85 22.67 -41.20
N LYS A 18 9.25 23.68 -40.54
CA LYS A 18 9.90 24.37 -39.40
C LYS A 18 9.93 23.51 -38.13
N GLN A 19 8.91 22.69 -37.90
CA GLN A 19 8.91 21.74 -36.77
C GLN A 19 9.88 20.58 -36.99
N THR A 20 10.00 20.07 -38.21
CA THR A 20 10.99 19.03 -38.53
C THR A 20 12.42 19.56 -38.40
N LEU A 21 12.70 20.78 -38.84
CA LEU A 21 13.99 21.45 -38.61
C LEU A 21 14.32 21.62 -37.12
N ASP A 22 13.36 22.01 -36.27
CA ASP A 22 13.57 22.17 -34.82
C ASP A 22 13.83 20.81 -34.12
N VAL A 23 13.13 19.74 -34.52
CA VAL A 23 13.41 18.39 -34.03
C VAL A 23 14.80 17.93 -34.49
N LEU A 24 15.18 18.18 -35.74
CA LEU A 24 16.51 17.86 -36.25
C LEU A 24 17.61 18.66 -35.51
N ASP A 25 17.40 19.94 -35.25
CA ASP A 25 18.31 20.78 -34.46
C ASP A 25 18.44 20.27 -33.02
N GLN A 26 17.37 19.76 -32.42
CA GLN A 26 17.41 19.11 -31.11
C GLN A 26 18.16 17.76 -31.15
N LEU A 27 18.00 16.97 -32.21
CA LEU A 27 18.75 15.73 -32.43
C LEU A 27 20.24 15.98 -32.75
N MET A 28 20.60 17.17 -33.22
CA MET A 28 21.99 17.58 -33.48
C MET A 28 22.73 18.03 -32.21
N LYS A 29 22.02 18.24 -31.09
CA LYS A 29 22.64 18.55 -29.80
C LYS A 29 23.44 17.34 -29.29
N PRO A 30 24.71 17.52 -28.88
CA PRO A 30 25.57 16.41 -28.50
C PRO A 30 25.01 15.61 -27.31
N GLU A 31 24.27 16.25 -26.40
CA GLU A 31 23.63 15.60 -25.25
C GLU A 31 22.48 14.67 -25.68
N VAL A 32 21.75 15.05 -26.73
CA VAL A 32 20.64 14.26 -27.27
C VAL A 32 21.17 13.08 -28.08
N GLN A 33 22.24 13.29 -28.87
CA GLN A 33 22.92 12.19 -29.56
C GLN A 33 23.48 11.17 -28.58
N GLN A 34 24.12 11.61 -27.50
CA GLN A 34 24.66 10.72 -26.47
C GLN A 34 23.55 9.93 -25.78
N SER A 35 22.42 10.57 -25.47
CA SER A 35 21.24 9.90 -24.89
C SER A 35 20.61 8.90 -25.85
N LEU A 36 20.56 9.21 -27.16
CA LEU A 36 20.08 8.30 -28.19
C LEU A 36 21.02 7.11 -28.41
N THR A 37 22.34 7.33 -28.40
CA THR A 37 23.33 6.24 -28.44
C THR A 37 23.16 5.33 -27.23
N VAL A 38 23.07 5.88 -26.03
CA VAL A 38 22.82 5.10 -24.81
C VAL A 38 21.50 4.35 -24.89
N LEU A 39 20.44 4.97 -25.42
CA LEU A 39 19.14 4.32 -25.57
C LEU A 39 19.21 3.15 -26.55
N VAL A 40 19.89 3.32 -27.69
CA VAL A 40 20.14 2.27 -28.68
C VAL A 40 20.96 1.13 -28.09
N ASP A 41 22.03 1.45 -27.35
CA ASP A 41 22.87 0.45 -26.68
C ASP A 41 22.11 -0.33 -25.58
N ASN A 42 21.12 0.31 -24.96
CA ASN A 42 20.27 -0.31 -23.93
C ASN A 42 18.96 -0.92 -24.48
N LEU A 43 18.68 -0.85 -25.79
CA LEU A 43 17.53 -1.50 -26.41
C LEU A 43 17.42 -3.00 -26.07
N PRO A 44 18.52 -3.79 -26.06
CA PRO A 44 18.45 -5.20 -25.67
C PRO A 44 17.89 -5.39 -24.26
N LYS A 45 18.26 -4.51 -23.32
CA LYS A 45 17.81 -4.57 -21.92
C LYS A 45 16.32 -4.22 -21.78
N LEU A 46 15.83 -3.29 -22.60
CA LEU A 46 14.40 -2.97 -22.66
C LEU A 46 13.60 -4.16 -23.24
N ALA A 47 14.11 -4.83 -24.27
CA ALA A 47 13.50 -6.04 -24.82
C ALA A 47 13.45 -7.19 -23.79
N GLU A 48 14.51 -7.36 -22.99
CA GLU A 48 14.52 -8.31 -21.86
C GLU A 48 13.50 -7.94 -20.78
N MET A 49 13.35 -6.65 -20.44
CA MET A 49 12.35 -6.19 -19.47
C MET A 49 10.93 -6.46 -19.94
N VAL A 50 10.62 -6.21 -21.21
CA VAL A 50 9.31 -6.54 -21.79
C VAL A 50 9.10 -8.05 -21.76
N THR A 51 10.12 -8.84 -22.06
CA THR A 51 10.05 -10.31 -21.97
C THR A 51 9.79 -10.79 -20.55
N LEU A 52 10.43 -10.16 -19.55
CA LEU A 52 10.21 -10.45 -18.14
C LEU A 52 8.78 -10.07 -17.71
N MET A 53 8.27 -8.92 -18.17
CA MET A 53 6.89 -8.52 -17.91
C MET A 53 5.89 -9.49 -18.52
N THR A 54 6.12 -9.97 -19.75
CA THR A 54 5.28 -11.01 -20.36
C THR A 54 5.29 -12.28 -19.53
N LYS A 55 6.47 -12.76 -19.10
CA LYS A 55 6.57 -13.94 -18.22
C LYS A 55 5.86 -13.74 -16.89
N ALA A 56 5.94 -12.55 -16.29
CA ALA A 56 5.24 -12.22 -15.06
C ALA A 56 3.72 -12.18 -15.26
N TYR A 57 3.26 -11.65 -16.39
CA TYR A 57 1.85 -11.68 -16.79
C TYR A 57 1.37 -13.13 -16.99
N ASP A 58 2.10 -13.95 -17.73
CA ASP A 58 1.76 -15.35 -17.95
C ASP A 58 1.73 -16.14 -16.63
N PHE A 59 2.68 -15.89 -15.74
CA PHE A 59 2.70 -16.48 -14.41
C PHE A 59 1.48 -16.06 -13.57
N ALA A 60 1.17 -14.77 -13.52
CA ALA A 60 0.00 -14.26 -12.81
C ALA A 60 -1.31 -14.79 -13.41
N GLN A 61 -1.41 -14.86 -14.74
CA GLN A 61 -2.55 -15.41 -15.46
C GLN A 61 -2.71 -16.91 -15.17
N ASN A 62 -1.62 -17.68 -15.22
CA ASN A 62 -1.65 -19.11 -14.95
C ASN A 62 -2.09 -19.41 -13.52
N ILE A 63 -1.59 -18.66 -12.53
CA ILE A 63 -2.03 -18.81 -11.13
C ILE A 63 -3.47 -18.36 -10.96
N ALA A 64 -3.86 -17.22 -11.54
CA ALA A 64 -5.21 -16.67 -11.37
C ALA A 64 -6.29 -17.54 -12.03
N THR A 65 -5.94 -18.23 -13.11
CA THR A 65 -6.86 -19.12 -13.83
C THR A 65 -6.92 -20.51 -13.18
N ASP A 66 -5.88 -20.90 -12.44
CA ASP A 66 -5.85 -22.15 -11.69
C ASP A 66 -6.58 -22.02 -10.35
N LYS A 67 -7.88 -22.34 -10.39
CA LYS A 67 -8.76 -22.35 -9.22
C LYS A 67 -8.32 -23.36 -8.14
N VAL A 68 -7.60 -24.42 -8.51
CA VAL A 68 -7.14 -25.44 -7.56
C VAL A 68 -5.97 -24.88 -6.75
N LEU A 69 -4.97 -24.30 -7.42
CA LEU A 69 -3.85 -23.65 -6.75
C LEU A 69 -4.28 -22.50 -5.84
N ILE A 70 -5.23 -21.65 -6.27
CA ILE A 70 -5.76 -20.57 -5.43
C ILE A 70 -6.45 -21.12 -4.18
N ASN A 71 -7.26 -22.17 -4.33
CA ASN A 71 -7.99 -22.76 -3.20
C ASN A 71 -7.03 -23.41 -2.21
N ASP A 72 -6.07 -24.21 -2.70
CA ASP A 72 -5.07 -24.87 -1.86
C ASP A 72 -4.19 -23.85 -1.12
N PHE A 73 -3.80 -22.76 -1.80
CA PHE A 73 -3.02 -21.67 -1.19
C PHE A 73 -3.85 -20.89 -0.15
N ALA A 74 -5.09 -20.53 -0.48
CA ALA A 74 -5.99 -19.84 0.44
C ALA A 74 -6.31 -20.70 1.67
N GLN A 75 -6.43 -22.02 1.49
CA GLN A 75 -6.65 -22.96 2.57
C GLN A 75 -5.40 -23.11 3.45
N GLY A 76 -4.21 -23.24 2.85
CA GLY A 76 -2.94 -23.35 3.56
C GLY A 76 -2.60 -22.09 4.38
N ILE A 77 -2.77 -20.90 3.82
CA ILE A 77 -2.65 -19.64 4.58
C ILE A 77 -3.81 -19.49 5.57
N GLY A 78 -5.00 -19.90 5.16
CA GLY A 78 -6.21 -19.95 5.99
C GLY A 78 -5.97 -20.62 7.33
N GLU A 79 -5.28 -21.76 7.35
CA GLU A 79 -4.94 -22.48 8.58
C GLU A 79 -4.00 -21.72 9.51
N PHE A 80 -3.09 -20.92 8.97
CA PHE A 80 -2.20 -20.06 9.76
C PHE A 80 -2.93 -18.84 10.34
N VAL A 81 -3.92 -18.30 9.62
CA VAL A 81 -4.67 -17.11 10.07
C VAL A 81 -5.92 -17.43 10.89
N LYS A 82 -6.45 -18.66 10.82
CA LYS A 82 -7.55 -19.17 11.68
C LYS A 82 -7.37 -18.82 13.16
N PRO A 83 -6.23 -19.08 13.82
CA PRO A 83 -6.07 -18.76 15.24
C PRO A 83 -6.16 -17.26 15.54
N VAL A 84 -5.76 -16.40 14.61
CA VAL A 84 -5.90 -14.93 14.76
C VAL A 84 -7.36 -14.52 14.52
N GLN A 85 -8.00 -15.10 13.51
CA GLN A 85 -9.41 -14.85 13.20
C GLN A 85 -10.33 -15.29 14.35
N GLU A 86 -10.08 -16.45 14.95
CA GLU A 86 -10.85 -16.97 16.09
C GLU A 86 -10.65 -16.10 17.33
N LYS A 87 -9.40 -15.70 17.65
CA LYS A 87 -9.13 -14.75 18.73
C LYS A 87 -9.83 -13.41 18.50
N ALA A 88 -9.82 -12.89 17.28
CA ALA A 88 -10.50 -11.64 16.93
C ALA A 88 -12.03 -11.75 17.10
N LYS A 89 -12.63 -12.88 16.69
CA LYS A 89 -14.06 -13.14 16.93
C LYS A 89 -14.39 -13.20 18.41
N GLY A 90 -13.55 -13.84 19.23
CA GLY A 90 -13.72 -13.89 20.69
C GLY A 90 -13.66 -12.50 21.34
N ILE A 91 -12.71 -11.65 20.92
CA ILE A 91 -12.60 -10.27 21.41
C ILE A 91 -13.82 -9.44 20.97
N ALA A 92 -14.28 -9.58 19.74
CA ALA A 92 -15.47 -8.88 19.24
C ALA A 92 -16.74 -9.29 20.02
N ALA A 93 -16.94 -10.59 20.25
CA ALA A 93 -18.05 -11.09 21.06
C ALA A 93 -17.98 -10.57 22.50
N ALA A 94 -16.80 -10.62 23.13
CA ALA A 94 -16.60 -10.09 24.48
C ALA A 94 -16.84 -8.57 24.56
N ALA A 95 -16.48 -7.82 23.53
CA ALA A 95 -16.73 -6.38 23.46
C ALA A 95 -18.22 -6.05 23.30
N ILE A 96 -18.95 -6.81 22.47
CA ILE A 96 -20.40 -6.68 22.31
C ILE A 96 -21.11 -7.00 23.64
N GLU A 97 -20.77 -8.13 24.25
CA GLU A 97 -21.34 -8.56 25.53
C GLU A 97 -21.02 -7.57 26.66
N ALA A 98 -19.79 -7.04 26.71
CA ALA A 98 -19.44 -5.99 27.66
C ALA A 98 -20.24 -4.70 27.41
N GLY A 99 -20.47 -4.36 26.13
CA GLY A 99 -21.30 -3.23 25.72
C GLY A 99 -22.74 -3.36 26.20
N GLU A 100 -23.38 -4.50 25.96
CA GLU A 100 -24.74 -4.81 26.40
C GLU A 100 -24.86 -4.74 27.93
N ARG A 101 -23.98 -5.41 28.67
CA ARG A 101 -23.96 -5.38 30.15
C ARG A 101 -23.72 -3.98 30.71
N SER A 102 -22.93 -3.15 30.02
CA SER A 102 -22.70 -1.76 30.43
C SER A 102 -23.94 -0.88 30.24
N GLN A 103 -24.73 -1.15 29.19
CA GLN A 103 -25.97 -0.44 28.90
C GLN A 103 -27.10 -0.86 29.86
N GLU A 104 -27.20 -2.14 30.20
CA GLU A 104 -28.11 -2.63 31.25
C GLU A 104 -27.80 -1.98 32.61
N ALA A 105 -26.52 -1.73 32.89
CA ALA A 105 -26.07 -1.07 34.10
C ALA A 105 -26.07 0.48 34.04
N ALA A 106 -26.50 1.09 32.92
CA ALA A 106 -26.40 2.53 32.66
C ALA A 106 -27.20 3.42 33.65
N GLY A 107 -28.13 2.82 34.41
CA GLY A 107 -28.86 3.50 35.49
C GLY A 107 -28.19 3.43 36.86
N SER A 108 -27.10 2.68 37.03
CA SER A 108 -26.43 2.47 38.32
C SER A 108 -25.14 3.29 38.42
N THR A 109 -25.03 4.12 39.47
CA THR A 109 -23.79 4.85 39.73
C THR A 109 -22.75 3.92 40.36
N VAL A 110 -21.53 3.93 39.84
CA VAL A 110 -20.41 3.20 40.45
C VAL A 110 -20.01 3.90 41.75
N GLY A 111 -20.26 3.26 42.89
CA GLY A 111 -19.86 3.80 44.20
C GLY A 111 -18.34 3.78 44.43
N LEU A 112 -17.83 4.62 45.34
CA LEU A 112 -16.40 4.73 45.65
C LEU A 112 -15.76 3.39 46.03
N PHE A 113 -16.47 2.56 46.82
CA PHE A 113 -16.01 1.22 47.17
C PHE A 113 -15.94 0.27 45.96
N ALA A 114 -16.88 0.39 45.01
CA ALA A 114 -16.85 -0.40 43.79
C ALA A 114 -15.68 0.01 42.89
N MET A 115 -15.36 1.30 42.83
CA MET A 115 -14.18 1.81 42.14
C MET A 115 -12.87 1.27 42.76
N LEU A 116 -12.77 1.26 44.10
CA LEU A 116 -11.62 0.65 44.79
C LEU A 116 -11.52 -0.86 44.54
N LYS A 117 -12.66 -1.55 44.49
CA LYS A 117 -12.71 -2.98 44.16
C LYS A 117 -12.27 -3.25 42.72
N MET A 118 -12.70 -2.43 41.76
CA MET A 118 -12.30 -2.52 40.35
C MET A 118 -10.81 -2.24 40.17
N LEU A 119 -10.25 -1.27 40.89
CA LEU A 119 -8.82 -1.01 40.87
C LEU A 119 -8.00 -2.20 41.41
N LYS A 120 -8.58 -3.00 42.32
CA LYS A 120 -7.97 -4.22 42.87
C LYS A 120 -8.14 -5.43 41.94
N ASP A 121 -8.88 -5.32 40.84
CA ASP A 121 -9.06 -6.41 39.88
C ASP A 121 -7.71 -6.84 39.26
N PRO A 122 -7.43 -8.15 39.14
CA PRO A 122 -6.16 -8.64 38.61
C PRO A 122 -5.85 -8.20 37.18
N GLU A 123 -6.85 -8.03 36.30
CA GLU A 123 -6.63 -7.57 34.93
C GLU A 123 -6.28 -6.08 34.90
N VAL A 124 -6.98 -5.25 35.68
CA VAL A 124 -6.64 -3.82 35.85
C VAL A 124 -5.23 -3.67 36.41
N GLN A 125 -4.86 -4.50 37.41
CA GLN A 125 -3.52 -4.51 37.98
C GLN A 125 -2.44 -4.92 36.98
N LYS A 126 -2.71 -5.88 36.07
CA LYS A 126 -1.79 -6.24 34.99
C LYS A 126 -1.57 -5.06 34.03
N THR A 127 -2.64 -4.36 33.63
CA THR A 127 -2.55 -3.17 32.77
C THR A 127 -1.72 -2.06 33.41
N LEU A 128 -1.92 -1.79 34.70
CA LEU A 128 -1.14 -0.79 35.44
C LEU A 128 0.33 -1.18 35.55
N ARG A 129 0.64 -2.45 35.85
CA ARG A 129 2.03 -2.94 35.89
C ARG A 129 2.71 -2.86 34.52
N PHE A 130 1.99 -3.17 33.45
CA PHE A 130 2.48 -3.00 32.09
C PHE A 130 2.79 -1.53 31.80
N ALA A 131 1.86 -0.62 32.10
CA ALA A 131 2.05 0.81 31.91
C ALA A 131 3.28 1.32 32.68
N GLN A 132 3.46 0.88 33.93
CA GLN A 132 4.66 1.19 34.72
C GLN A 132 5.94 0.68 34.06
N ALA A 133 5.98 -0.59 33.64
CA ALA A 133 7.15 -1.17 32.98
C ALA A 133 7.46 -0.45 31.66
N PHE A 134 6.44 -0.13 30.87
CA PHE A 134 6.57 0.62 29.62
C PHE A 134 7.17 2.01 29.85
N LEU A 135 6.68 2.75 30.86
CA LEU A 135 7.22 4.05 31.23
C LEU A 135 8.67 3.96 31.75
N SER A 136 9.02 2.90 32.50
CA SER A 136 10.40 2.65 32.93
C SER A 136 11.33 2.54 31.73
N VAL A 137 10.98 1.68 30.77
CA VAL A 137 11.77 1.46 29.54
C VAL A 137 11.93 2.76 28.74
N LEU A 138 10.86 3.56 28.62
CA LEU A 138 10.95 4.87 27.95
C LEU A 138 11.87 5.83 28.69
N SER A 139 11.84 5.85 30.02
CA SER A 139 12.71 6.70 30.84
C SER A 139 14.18 6.28 30.76
N GLU A 140 14.46 4.97 30.80
CA GLU A 140 15.81 4.40 30.65
C GLU A 140 16.40 4.79 29.29
N ARG A 141 15.65 4.59 28.20
CA ARG A 141 16.07 4.98 26.85
C ARG A 141 16.26 6.48 26.66
N LYS A 142 15.53 7.30 27.42
CA LYS A 142 15.71 8.76 27.40
C LYS A 142 17.00 9.16 28.11
N ASN A 143 17.33 8.49 29.21
CA ASN A 143 18.53 8.77 30.01
C ASN A 143 19.82 8.20 29.37
N GLU A 144 19.75 7.10 28.60
CA GLU A 144 20.89 6.58 27.83
C GLU A 144 21.28 7.44 26.62
N LYS A 145 20.40 8.35 26.18
CA LYS A 145 20.64 9.27 25.06
C LYS A 145 21.06 10.68 25.50
N ALA A 146 21.23 10.91 26.80
CA ALA A 146 21.73 12.16 27.39
C ALA A 146 23.20 11.98 27.81
#